data_AF-A0A7X7QX13-F1
#
_entry.id   AF-A0A7X7QX13-F1
#
_cell.length_a   1.000
_cell.length_b   1.000
_cell.length_c   1.000
_cell.angle_alpha   90.00
_cell.angle_beta   90.00
_cell.angle_gamma   90.00
#
_symmetry.space_group_name_H-M   'P 1'
#
loop_
_entity.id
_entity.type
_entity.pdbx_description
1 polymer ?
#
loop_
_entity_poly.entity_id
_entity_poly.type
_entity_poly.pdbx_seq_one_letter_code
_entity_poly.pdbx_strand_id
1 'polypeptide(L)' 'MNTAFRIMLVGIFICAAVCANEQAWKELSSQVIQLYKQGRYQEAVPVAQRALQLARSAYGENDERVAASLNNLAEL' A
#
# COMPACT_ATOMS: atom_id res chain seq x y z
N MET A 1 35.86 -10.17 -6.94
CA MET A 1 34.67 -10.69 -7.66
C MET A 1 33.45 -10.99 -6.77
N ASN A 2 33.42 -10.62 -5.47
CA ASN A 2 32.35 -11.04 -4.54
C ASN A 2 31.36 -9.94 -4.10
N THR A 3 31.55 -8.69 -4.54
CA THR A 3 30.68 -7.56 -4.18
C THR A 3 29.53 -7.37 -5.18
N ALA A 4 29.79 -7.55 -6.47
CA ALA A 4 28.78 -7.41 -7.54
C ALA A 4 27.64 -8.44 -7.42
N PHE A 5 27.94 -9.69 -7.07
CA PHE A 5 26.93 -10.75 -6.88
C PHE A 5 26.03 -10.51 -5.66
N ARG A 6 26.58 -9.91 -4.58
CA ARG A 6 25.81 -9.57 -3.37
C ARG A 6 24.87 -8.39 -3.60
N ILE A 7 25.28 -7.39 -4.39
CA ILE A 7 24.41 -6.27 -4.78
C ILE A 7 23.25 -6.75 -5.66
N MET A 8 23.52 -7.69 -6.57
CA MET A 8 22.51 -8.26 -7.46
C MET A 8 21.44 -9.09 -6.71
N LEU A 9 21.85 -9.88 -5.71
CA LEU A 9 20.92 -10.65 -4.88
C LEU A 9 20.04 -9.76 -3.98
N VAL A 10 20.58 -8.65 -3.47
CA VAL A 10 19.80 -7.67 -2.66
C VAL A 10 18.79 -6.90 -3.54
N GLY A 11 19.16 -6.54 -4.77
CA GLY A 11 18.25 -5.85 -5.70
C GLY A 11 17.02 -6.67 -6.11
N ILE A 12 17.18 -7.98 -6.28
CA ILE A 12 16.06 -8.91 -6.59
C ILE A 12 15.13 -9.08 -5.38
N PHE A 13 15.68 -9.10 -4.16
CA PHE A 13 14.90 -9.30 -2.93
C PHE A 13 14.04 -8.09 -2.55
N ILE A 14 14.55 -6.87 -2.80
CA ILE A 14 13.79 -5.63 -2.56
C ILE A 14 12.61 -5.53 -3.55
N CYS A 15 12.81 -5.91 -4.81
CA CYS A 15 11.76 -5.87 -5.83
C CYS A 15 10.58 -6.80 -5.49
N ALA A 16 10.86 -8.05 -5.07
CA ALA A 16 9.81 -9.01 -4.74
C ALA A 16 8.92 -8.57 -3.55
N ALA A 17 9.54 -8.01 -2.51
CA ALA A 17 8.81 -7.51 -1.34
C ALA A 17 7.98 -6.25 -1.67
N VAL A 18 8.52 -5.34 -2.49
CA VAL A 18 7.79 -4.14 -2.94
C VAL A 18 6.60 -4.50 -3.82
N CYS A 19 6.76 -5.45 -4.75
CA CYS A 19 5.68 -5.93 -5.61
C CYS A 19 4.52 -6.55 -4.81
N ALA A 20 4.82 -7.35 -3.79
CA ALA A 20 3.81 -7.96 -2.93
C ALA A 20 3.02 -6.91 -2.13
N ASN A 21 3.73 -5.91 -1.55
CA ASN A 21 3.07 -4.83 -0.83
C ASN A 21 2.20 -3.97 -1.76
N GLU A 22 2.63 -3.77 -3.01
CA GLU A 22 1.89 -2.95 -3.97
C GLU A 22 0.56 -3.61 -4.35
N GLN A 23 0.57 -4.93 -4.56
CA GLN A 23 -0.64 -5.69 -4.84
C GLN A 23 -1.61 -5.66 -3.65
N ALA A 24 -1.11 -5.85 -2.42
CA ALA A 24 -1.93 -5.80 -1.22
C ALA A 24 -2.57 -4.41 -1.01
N TRP A 25 -1.80 -3.33 -1.24
CA TRP A 25 -2.30 -1.97 -1.11
C TRP A 25 -3.38 -1.65 -2.17
N LYS A 26 -3.18 -2.08 -3.41
CA LYS A 26 -4.15 -1.90 -4.51
C LYS A 26 -5.45 -2.62 -4.22
N GLU A 27 -5.39 -3.83 -3.69
CA GLU A 27 -6.59 -4.59 -3.32
C GLU A 27 -7.38 -3.89 -2.21
N LEU A 28 -6.71 -3.46 -1.14
CA LEU A 28 -7.36 -2.71 -0.06
C LEU A 28 -7.99 -1.41 -0.60
N SER A 29 -7.27 -0.67 -1.45
CA SER A 29 -7.77 0.58 -2.04
C SER A 29 -8.98 0.34 -2.95
N SER A 30 -8.97 -0.74 -3.72
CA SER A 30 -10.12 -1.16 -4.54
C SER A 30 -11.35 -1.46 -3.68
N GLN A 31 -11.17 -2.21 -2.59
CA GLN A 31 -12.26 -2.52 -1.66
C GLN A 31 -12.86 -1.27 -1.01
N VAL A 32 -12.02 -0.31 -0.62
CA VAL A 32 -12.49 0.99 -0.10
C VAL A 32 -13.40 1.69 -1.10
N ILE A 33 -12.97 1.77 -2.37
CA ILE A 33 -13.76 2.42 -3.43
C ILE A 33 -15.10 1.68 -3.64
N GLN A 34 -15.11 0.36 -3.57
CA GLN A 34 -16.36 -0.42 -3.70
C GLN A 34 -17.31 -0.16 -2.53
N LEU A 35 -16.81 -0.15 -1.30
CA LEU A 35 -17.62 0.13 -0.11
C LEU A 35 -18.15 1.57 -0.12
N TYR A 36 -17.32 2.53 -0.54
CA TYR A 36 -17.75 3.92 -0.76
C TYR A 36 -18.91 4.01 -1.76
N LYS A 37 -18.78 3.35 -2.92
CA LYS A 37 -19.83 3.30 -3.94
C LYS A 37 -21.12 2.63 -3.46
N GLN A 38 -21.03 1.69 -2.52
CA GLN A 38 -22.17 1.04 -1.90
C GLN A 38 -22.78 1.86 -0.74
N GLY A 39 -22.20 3.02 -0.40
CA GLY A 39 -22.61 3.84 0.75
C GLY A 39 -22.25 3.23 2.11
N ARG A 40 -21.42 2.18 2.14
CA ARG A 40 -21.03 1.43 3.34
C ARG A 40 -19.79 2.05 3.98
N TYR A 41 -19.86 3.33 4.32
CA TYR A 41 -18.71 4.10 4.81
C TYR A 41 -18.11 3.55 6.11
N GLN A 42 -18.96 3.10 7.04
CA GLN A 42 -18.51 2.49 8.30
C GLN A 42 -17.62 1.26 8.11
N GLU A 43 -17.84 0.50 7.03
CA GLU A 43 -17.02 -0.68 6.69
C GLU A 43 -15.80 -0.30 5.85
N ALA A 44 -15.86 0.79 5.08
CA ALA A 44 -14.75 1.29 4.29
C ALA A 44 -13.64 1.90 5.16
N VAL A 45 -13.99 2.61 6.24
CA VAL A 45 -13.02 3.28 7.14
C VAL A 45 -11.94 2.32 7.67
N PRO A 46 -12.25 1.16 8.26
CA PRO A 46 -11.22 0.25 8.75
C PRO A 46 -10.36 -0.34 7.61
N VAL A 47 -10.90 -0.49 6.39
CA VAL A 47 -10.13 -0.95 5.23
C VAL A 47 -9.17 0.14 4.76
N ALA A 48 -9.61 1.40 4.72
CA ALA A 48 -8.77 2.54 4.36
C ALA A 48 -7.66 2.79 5.39
N GLN A 49 -7.92 2.56 6.68
CA GLN A 49 -6.89 2.59 7.74
C GLN A 49 -5.82 1.51 7.54
N ARG A 50 -6.21 0.30 7.14
CA ARG A 50 -5.25 -0.78 6.80
C ARG A 50 -4.41 -0.42 5.59
N ALA A 51 -5.01 0.16 4.55
CA ALA A 51 -4.28 0.63 3.38
C ALA A 51 -3.23 1.69 3.77
N LEU A 52 -3.61 2.64 4.63
CA LEU A 52 -2.69 3.67 5.15
C LEU A 52 -1.54 3.06 5.95
N GLN A 53 -1.84 2.13 6.87
CA GLN A 53 -0.81 1.50 7.70
C GLN A 53 0.18 0.69 6.85
N LEU A 54 -0.33 -0.07 5.87
CA LEU A 54 0.51 -0.79 4.92
C LEU A 54 1.39 0.19 4.15
N ALA A 55 0.81 1.26 3.60
CA ALA A 55 1.55 2.25 2.82
C ALA A 55 2.68 2.91 3.63
N ARG A 56 2.40 3.32 4.88
CA ARG A 56 3.40 3.88 5.79
C ARG A 56 4.54 2.91 6.08
N SER A 57 4.21 1.66 6.38
CA SER A 57 5.22 0.65 6.73
C SER A 57 6.07 0.20 5.54
N ALA A 58 5.46 0.12 4.34
CA ALA A 58 6.10 -0.42 3.15
C ALA A 58 6.87 0.63 2.33
N TYR A 59 6.40 1.88 2.34
CA TYR A 59 6.88 2.92 1.43
C TYR A 59 7.36 4.20 2.13
N GLY A 60 6.98 4.39 3.40
CA GLY A 60 7.30 5.57 4.18
C GLY A 60 6.25 6.68 4.07
N GLU A 61 6.30 7.62 5.01
CA GLU A 61 5.26 8.66 5.19
C GLU A 61 5.11 9.65 4.01
N ASN A 62 6.16 9.83 3.20
CA ASN A 62 6.17 10.79 2.10
C ASN A 62 5.74 10.18 0.74
N ASP A 63 5.30 8.93 0.73
CA ASP A 63 4.94 8.23 -0.50
C ASP A 63 3.52 8.58 -0.98
N GLU A 64 3.31 8.58 -2.30
CA GLU A 64 2.01 8.87 -2.92
C GLU A 64 0.89 7.94 -2.45
N ARG A 65 1.21 6.69 -2.10
CA ARG A 65 0.24 5.70 -1.59
C ARG A 65 -0.26 6.07 -0.19
N VAL A 66 0.56 6.73 0.63
CA VAL A 66 0.13 7.28 1.92
C VAL A 66 -0.86 8.42 1.68
N ALA A 67 -0.55 9.33 0.76
CA ALA A 67 -1.45 10.43 0.40
C ALA A 67 -2.78 9.93 -0.17
N ALA A 68 -2.75 8.94 -1.08
CA ALA A 68 -3.96 8.33 -1.63
C ALA A 68 -4.81 7.64 -0.54
N SER A 69 -4.18 6.94 0.40
CA SER A 69 -4.90 6.30 1.52
C SER A 69 -5.54 7.33 2.47
N LEU A 70 -4.85 8.46 2.72
CA LEU A 70 -5.38 9.57 3.52
C LEU A 70 -6.54 10.26 2.80
N ASN A 71 -6.46 10.46 1.49
CA ASN A 71 -7.54 11.03 0.71
C ASN A 71 -8.80 10.13 0.79
N ASN A 72 -8.62 8.82 0.62
CA ASN A 72 -9.72 7.88 0.78
C ASN A 72 -10.35 7.94 2.18
N LEU A 73 -9.55 8.12 3.25
CA LEU A 73 -10.08 8.30 4.60
C LEU A 73 -10.83 9.61 4.80
N ALA A 74 -10.46 10.67 4.08
CA ALA A 74 -11.12 11.98 4.17
C ALA A 74 -12.44 12.03 3.37
N GLU A 75 -12.58 11.19 2.34
CA GLU A 75 -13.81 11.07 1.54
C GLU A 75 -14.90 10.20 2.19
N LEU A 76 -14.53 9.37 3.18
CA LEU A 76 -15.42 8.46 3.93
C LEU A 76 -16.08 9.13 5.14
#